data_AF-A0A1F8X3H6-F1
#
_entry.id   AF-A0A1F8X3H6-F1
#
_cell.length_a   1.000
_cell.length_b   1.000
_cell.length_c   1.000
_cell.angle_alpha   90.00
_cell.angle_beta   90.00
_cell.angle_gamma   90.00
#
_symmetry.space_group_name_H-M   'P 1'
#
loop_
_entity.id
_entity.type
_entity.pdbx_description
1 polymer ?
#
loop_
_entity_poly.entity_id
_entity_poly.type
_entity_poly.pdbx_seq_one_letter_code
_entity_poly.pdbx_strand_id
1 'polypeptide(L)'
;MNALKSGTVLFLATLAGSVANCIFQAVMSRSLSMGDFGSLNALFSIIFIAGVPAAATMPALSKEVFSLASSGRAWAIPSLYRRSLLHMALFGGALFVLLTILRKPVSEFLGFGSDWLVSMTGAGLFFAFVLSVNLGLLQGLRRSSYFGAGMGFLSPLRLLAGAALVASGYGLAGAVAGLVLSVAFVFLLTTLPLLTYLFRAGDSAPSAAIYICSPAALAYALLFAVLTNIDLLMVKHYFPAEEAGLYAAASILGKTVLFLLYYMTQSLFPSSMEPGPGGVEAVKLLDRGLGFVLATALICLPVLVLFPAHVLAFLFGEPFAQAAPVLKLYALAAALMSAVSVFSGFSLARRRGFIFPLAAACVLLPFLLSRFHGSMTEAVMAAGGVDLALVLIGLFGAMRERRSFVPAQAKLEGIAGR
;
A
#
# COMPACT_ATOMS: atom_id res chain seq x y z
N MET A 1 -10.49 -4.57 30.97
CA MET A 1 -9.11 -4.06 31.13
C MET A 1 -8.09 -4.55 30.08
N ASN A 2 -8.33 -5.66 29.35
CA ASN A 2 -7.37 -6.21 28.37
C ASN A 2 -7.41 -5.58 26.96
N ALA A 3 -8.53 -4.99 26.53
CA ALA A 3 -8.67 -4.41 25.19
C ALA A 3 -7.85 -3.12 25.01
N LEU A 4 -7.83 -2.23 26.00
CA LEU A 4 -6.99 -1.02 25.97
C LEU A 4 -5.50 -1.38 25.93
N LYS A 5 -5.04 -2.31 26.79
CA LYS A 5 -3.63 -2.76 26.78
C LYS A 5 -3.24 -3.35 25.43
N SER A 6 -4.09 -4.19 24.84
CA SER A 6 -3.88 -4.79 23.52
C SER A 6 -3.83 -3.74 22.39
N GLY A 7 -4.73 -2.75 22.43
CA GLY A 7 -4.76 -1.64 21.47
C GLY A 7 -3.54 -0.72 21.57
N THR A 8 -3.11 -0.37 22.78
CA THR A 8 -1.90 0.44 23.00
C THR A 8 -0.65 -0.28 22.53
N VAL A 9 -0.52 -1.58 22.80
CA VAL A 9 0.62 -2.38 22.33
C VAL A 9 0.67 -2.42 20.80
N LEU A 10 -0.48 -2.59 20.14
CA LEU A 10 -0.55 -2.60 18.69
C LEU A 10 -0.19 -1.23 18.10
N PHE A 11 -0.72 -0.15 18.67
CA PHE A 11 -0.41 1.22 18.25
C PHE A 11 1.09 1.52 18.37
N LEU A 12 1.69 1.21 19.52
CA LEU A 12 3.13 1.42 19.74
C LEU A 12 3.98 0.57 18.79
N ALA A 13 3.59 -0.67 18.54
CA ALA A 13 4.29 -1.55 17.59
C ALA A 13 4.23 -1.00 16.16
N THR A 14 3.06 -0.56 15.69
CA THR A 14 2.90 0.03 14.35
C THR A 14 3.62 1.38 14.22
N LEU A 15 3.61 2.20 15.28
CA LEU A 15 4.35 3.45 15.32
C LEU A 15 5.86 3.19 15.25
N ALA A 16 6.38 2.26 16.06
CA ALA A 16 7.79 1.86 16.02
C ALA A 16 8.20 1.33 14.64
N GLY A 17 7.34 0.53 13.99
CA GLY A 17 7.56 0.06 12.62
C GLY A 17 7.64 1.21 11.62
N SER A 18 6.71 2.17 11.71
CA SER A 18 6.68 3.34 10.82
C SER A 18 7.91 4.24 10.99
N VAL A 19 8.34 4.48 12.23
CA VAL A 19 9.56 5.22 12.55
C VAL A 19 10.79 4.49 12.02
N ALA A 20 10.89 3.18 12.24
CA ALA A 20 12.00 2.37 11.72
C ALA A 20 12.04 2.35 10.18
N ASN A 21 10.88 2.39 9.51
CA ASN A 21 10.82 2.53 8.05
C ASN A 21 11.35 3.88 7.58
N CYS A 22 11.01 4.97 8.27
CA CYS A 22 11.55 6.30 7.98
C CYS A 22 13.07 6.34 8.18
N ILE A 23 13.56 5.84 9.31
CA ILE A 23 14.99 5.74 9.60
C ILE A 23 15.70 4.88 8.56
N PHE A 24 15.11 3.76 8.14
CA PHE A 24 15.66 2.94 7.07
C PHE A 24 15.87 3.73 5.78
N GLN A 25 14.88 4.49 5.34
CA GLN A 25 15.02 5.30 4.14
C GLN A 25 16.10 6.38 4.30
N ALA A 26 16.18 7.02 5.47
CA ALA A 26 17.20 8.02 5.80
C ALA A 26 18.63 7.46 5.91
N VAL A 27 18.78 6.21 6.38
CA VAL A 27 20.08 5.52 6.43
C VAL A 27 20.48 5.07 5.03
N MET A 28 19.57 4.44 4.28
CA MET A 28 19.86 3.97 2.92
C MET A 28 20.22 5.11 1.97
N SER A 29 19.58 6.28 2.07
CA SER A 29 19.91 7.43 1.22
C SER A 29 21.31 7.99 1.48
N ARG A 30 21.84 7.85 2.70
CA ARG A 30 23.17 8.32 3.08
C ARG A 30 24.27 7.29 2.85
N SER A 31 23.92 6.00 2.93
CA SER A 31 24.88 4.91 2.78
C SER A 31 25.00 4.38 1.34
N LEU A 32 24.00 4.65 0.49
CA LEU A 32 24.00 4.25 -0.92
C LEU A 32 24.26 5.45 -1.82
N SER A 33 24.71 5.18 -3.04
CA SER A 33 24.70 6.18 -4.10
C SER A 33 23.26 6.60 -4.41
N MET A 34 23.04 7.81 -4.96
CA MET A 34 21.68 8.22 -5.37
C MET A 34 21.06 7.24 -6.37
N GLY A 35 21.86 6.69 -7.29
CA GLY A 35 21.41 5.67 -8.25
C GLY A 35 20.96 4.37 -7.61
N ASP A 36 21.70 3.89 -6.60
CA ASP A 36 21.33 2.71 -5.84
C ASP A 36 20.09 2.97 -4.96
N PHE A 37 19.97 4.16 -4.38
CA PHE A 37 18.78 4.57 -3.64
C PHE A 37 17.53 4.63 -4.53
N GLY A 38 17.67 5.15 -5.76
CA GLY A 38 16.62 5.11 -6.78
C GLY A 38 16.25 3.67 -7.15
N SER A 39 17.25 2.81 -7.33
CA SER A 39 17.05 1.38 -7.63
C SER A 39 16.34 0.64 -6.49
N LEU A 40 16.71 0.88 -5.24
CA LEU A 40 16.06 0.32 -4.05
C LEU A 40 14.57 0.65 -4.02
N ASN A 41 14.21 1.92 -4.30
CA ASN A 41 12.82 2.36 -4.27
C ASN A 41 12.02 1.89 -5.50
N ALA A 42 12.66 1.71 -6.66
CA ALA A 42 12.05 1.02 -7.79
C ALA A 42 11.70 -0.44 -7.44
N LEU A 43 12.59 -1.17 -6.75
CA LEU A 43 12.30 -2.52 -6.25
C LEU A 43 11.16 -2.51 -5.22
N PHE A 44 11.10 -1.52 -4.32
CA PHE A 44 9.94 -1.34 -3.43
C PHE A 44 8.64 -1.10 -4.20
N SER A 45 8.68 -0.37 -5.31
CA SER A 45 7.50 -0.14 -6.16
C SER A 45 6.99 -1.44 -6.78
N ILE A 46 7.89 -2.33 -7.21
CA ILE A 46 7.52 -3.69 -7.62
C ILE A 46 6.86 -4.44 -6.47
N ILE A 47 7.44 -4.39 -5.27
CA ILE A 47 6.88 -5.05 -4.08
C ILE A 47 5.48 -4.51 -3.74
N PHE A 48 5.28 -3.19 -3.79
CA PHE A 48 3.99 -2.58 -3.47
C PHE A 48 2.91 -2.93 -4.47
N ILE A 49 3.23 -2.96 -5.77
CA ILE A 49 2.26 -3.35 -6.82
C ILE A 49 1.97 -4.85 -6.75
N ALA A 50 3.01 -5.69 -6.72
CA ALA A 50 2.84 -7.14 -6.81
C ALA A 50 2.36 -7.76 -5.48
N GLY A 51 2.58 -7.07 -4.35
CA GLY A 51 2.16 -7.48 -3.01
C GLY A 51 0.70 -7.17 -2.66
N VAL A 52 -0.04 -6.48 -3.53
CA VAL A 52 -1.46 -6.14 -3.29
C VAL A 52 -2.32 -7.36 -2.91
N PRO A 53 -2.23 -8.52 -3.59
CA PRO A 53 -3.05 -9.67 -3.22
C PRO A 53 -2.72 -10.20 -1.81
N ALA A 54 -1.46 -10.14 -1.39
CA ALA A 54 -1.06 -10.49 -0.02
C ALA A 54 -1.68 -9.53 1.01
N ALA A 55 -1.61 -8.22 0.74
CA ALA A 55 -2.20 -7.19 1.60
C ALA A 55 -3.73 -7.32 1.70
N ALA A 56 -4.40 -7.73 0.63
CA ALA A 56 -5.85 -7.98 0.58
C ALA A 56 -6.27 -9.27 1.33
N THR A 57 -5.38 -10.28 1.33
CA THR A 57 -5.64 -11.59 1.96
C THR A 57 -5.68 -11.48 3.48
N MET A 58 -4.80 -10.70 4.09
CA MET A 58 -4.70 -10.56 5.55
C MET A 58 -6.05 -10.19 6.22
N PRO A 59 -6.74 -9.09 5.86
CA PRO A 59 -8.02 -8.74 6.49
C PRO A 59 -9.15 -9.70 6.12
N ALA A 60 -9.15 -10.26 4.89
CA ALA A 60 -10.15 -11.24 4.47
C ALA A 60 -10.05 -12.53 5.31
N LEU A 61 -8.84 -13.04 5.49
CA LEU A 61 -8.58 -14.21 6.33
C LEU A 61 -8.87 -13.92 7.81
N SER A 62 -8.50 -12.75 8.31
CA SER A 62 -8.82 -12.34 9.68
C SER A 62 -10.33 -12.38 9.96
N LYS A 63 -11.14 -11.87 9.03
CA LYS A 63 -12.60 -11.88 9.15
C LYS A 63 -13.16 -13.30 9.17
N GLU A 64 -12.68 -14.15 8.27
CA GLU A 64 -13.12 -15.55 8.18
C GLU A 64 -12.76 -16.35 9.44
N VAL A 65 -11.53 -16.20 9.92
CA VAL A 65 -11.05 -16.86 11.14
C VAL A 65 -11.82 -16.39 12.37
N PHE A 66 -12.09 -15.08 12.48
CA PHE A 66 -12.92 -14.54 13.55
C PHE A 66 -14.34 -15.10 13.51
N SER A 67 -14.94 -15.21 12.32
CA SER A 67 -16.26 -15.80 12.12
C SER A 67 -16.32 -17.25 12.59
N LEU A 68 -15.39 -18.10 12.12
CA LEU A 68 -15.31 -19.52 12.50
C LEU A 68 -15.06 -19.72 14.00
N ALA A 69 -14.19 -18.90 14.59
CA ALA A 69 -13.89 -18.95 16.02
C ALA A 69 -15.12 -18.57 16.86
N SER A 70 -15.88 -17.56 16.41
CA SER A 70 -17.06 -17.05 17.14
C SER A 70 -18.29 -17.94 16.97
N SER A 71 -18.40 -18.66 15.84
CA SER A 71 -19.54 -19.54 15.53
C SER A 71 -19.37 -20.97 16.06
N GLY A 72 -18.40 -21.24 16.94
CA GLY A 72 -18.12 -22.58 17.47
C GLY A 72 -17.54 -23.58 16.46
N ARG A 73 -17.09 -23.11 15.28
CA ARG A 73 -16.53 -23.95 14.19
C ARG A 73 -15.00 -23.90 14.15
N ALA A 74 -14.36 -23.75 15.31
CA ALA A 74 -12.91 -23.61 15.43
C ALA A 74 -12.12 -24.82 14.90
N TRP A 75 -12.75 -26.00 14.83
CA TRP A 75 -12.18 -27.22 14.24
C TRP A 75 -11.81 -27.06 12.75
N ALA A 76 -12.42 -26.12 12.02
CA ALA A 76 -12.14 -25.86 10.60
C ALA A 76 -10.86 -25.02 10.39
N ILE A 77 -10.40 -24.29 11.40
CA ILE A 77 -9.27 -23.33 11.32
C ILE A 77 -7.95 -23.98 10.85
N PRO A 78 -7.53 -25.16 11.35
CA PRO A 78 -6.33 -25.86 10.84
C PRO A 78 -6.36 -26.10 9.33
N SER A 79 -7.51 -26.55 8.80
CA SER A 79 -7.67 -26.83 7.37
C SER A 79 -7.67 -25.55 6.53
N LEU A 80 -8.30 -24.48 7.03
CA LEU A 80 -8.27 -23.15 6.41
C LEU A 80 -6.85 -22.60 6.37
N TYR A 81 -6.10 -22.71 7.47
CA TYR A 81 -4.71 -22.25 7.54
C TYR A 81 -3.81 -22.98 6.54
N ARG A 82 -3.84 -24.32 6.50
CA ARG A 82 -3.04 -25.10 5.55
C ARG A 82 -3.37 -24.78 4.10
N ARG A 83 -4.66 -24.71 3.76
CA ARG A 83 -5.09 -24.33 2.41
C ARG A 83 -4.63 -22.91 2.07
N SER A 84 -4.77 -21.97 3.00
CA SER A 84 -4.33 -20.58 2.78
C SER A 84 -2.84 -20.45 2.59
N LEU A 85 -2.08 -21.12 3.42
CA LEU A 85 -0.63 -21.15 3.33
C LEU A 85 -0.19 -21.77 2.00
N LEU A 86 -0.81 -22.89 1.57
CA LEU A 86 -0.51 -23.52 0.30
C LEU A 86 -0.84 -22.60 -0.90
N HIS A 87 -2.03 -22.00 -0.94
CA HIS A 87 -2.41 -21.13 -2.06
C HIS A 87 -1.51 -19.89 -2.16
N MET A 88 -1.19 -19.25 -1.02
CA MET A 88 -0.31 -18.09 -1.01
C MET A 88 1.16 -18.46 -1.27
N ALA A 89 1.60 -19.65 -0.85
CA ALA A 89 2.92 -20.18 -1.21
C ALA A 89 3.00 -20.51 -2.70
N LEU A 90 1.96 -21.09 -3.30
CA LEU A 90 1.91 -21.36 -4.75
C LEU A 90 1.89 -20.05 -5.54
N PHE A 91 1.06 -19.07 -5.14
CA PHE A 91 0.99 -17.78 -5.82
C PHE A 91 2.29 -16.98 -5.68
N GLY A 92 2.81 -16.85 -4.45
CA GLY A 92 4.08 -16.19 -4.18
C GLY A 92 5.26 -16.91 -4.85
N GLY A 93 5.22 -18.24 -4.91
CA GLY A 93 6.23 -19.06 -5.57
C GLY A 93 6.20 -18.91 -7.09
N ALA A 94 5.02 -18.89 -7.69
CA ALA A 94 4.84 -18.61 -9.12
C ALA A 94 5.35 -17.21 -9.48
N LEU A 95 5.06 -16.21 -8.64
CA LEU A 95 5.55 -14.84 -8.83
C LEU A 95 7.08 -14.75 -8.67
N PHE A 96 7.66 -15.45 -7.70
CA PHE A 96 9.11 -15.55 -7.53
C PHE A 96 9.78 -16.19 -8.75
N VAL A 97 9.24 -17.31 -9.25
CA VAL A 97 9.73 -17.98 -10.46
C VAL A 97 9.61 -17.05 -11.67
N LEU A 98 8.47 -16.37 -11.83
CA LEU A 98 8.24 -15.42 -12.91
C LEU A 98 9.28 -14.29 -12.89
N LEU A 99 9.51 -13.65 -11.74
CA LEU A 99 10.51 -12.59 -11.60
C LEU A 99 11.94 -13.10 -11.80
N THR A 100 12.21 -14.35 -11.44
CA THR A 100 13.52 -14.99 -11.67
C THR A 100 13.76 -15.28 -13.15
N ILE A 101 12.72 -15.68 -13.89
CA ILE A 101 12.77 -15.87 -15.35
C ILE A 101 12.92 -14.53 -16.06
N LEU A 102 12.14 -13.52 -15.63
CA LEU A 102 12.15 -12.17 -16.20
C LEU A 102 13.26 -11.27 -15.62
N ARG A 103 14.21 -11.81 -14.85
CA ARG A 103 15.19 -10.99 -14.14
C ARG A 103 16.04 -10.12 -15.07
N LYS A 104 16.46 -10.66 -16.22
CA LYS A 104 17.26 -9.94 -17.22
C LYS A 104 16.46 -8.81 -17.88
N PRO A 105 15.30 -9.06 -18.52
CA PRO A 105 14.54 -7.98 -19.15
C PRO A 105 14.07 -6.93 -18.13
N VAL A 106 13.71 -7.32 -16.90
CA VAL A 106 13.36 -6.35 -15.85
C VAL A 106 14.57 -5.52 -15.42
N SER A 107 15.73 -6.15 -15.27
CA SER A 107 16.98 -5.47 -14.91
C SER A 107 17.46 -4.51 -15.99
N GLU A 108 17.38 -4.92 -17.27
CA GLU A 108 17.74 -4.08 -18.40
C GLU A 108 16.75 -2.92 -18.56
N PHE A 109 15.45 -3.21 -18.44
CA PHE A 109 14.41 -2.19 -18.49
C PHE A 109 14.59 -1.16 -17.37
N LEU A 110 14.84 -1.57 -16.13
CA LEU A 110 15.00 -0.64 -15.01
C LEU A 110 16.45 -0.15 -14.84
N GLY A 111 17.39 -0.58 -15.68
CA GLY A 111 18.81 -0.23 -15.54
C GLY A 111 19.38 -0.54 -14.16
N PHE A 112 19.14 -1.77 -13.66
CA PHE A 112 19.78 -2.25 -12.42
C PHE A 112 21.20 -2.74 -12.71
N GLY A 113 22.13 -2.49 -11.79
CA GLY A 113 23.51 -2.97 -11.91
C GLY A 113 23.67 -4.49 -11.77
N SER A 114 22.66 -5.20 -11.24
CA SER A 114 22.66 -6.65 -11.11
C SER A 114 21.24 -7.22 -11.27
N ASP A 115 21.09 -8.21 -12.15
CA ASP A 115 19.83 -8.91 -12.40
C ASP A 115 19.36 -9.74 -11.20
N TRP A 116 20.29 -10.16 -10.34
CA TRP A 116 20.01 -10.93 -9.13
C TRP A 116 19.08 -10.19 -8.15
N LEU A 117 19.11 -8.85 -8.15
CA LEU A 117 18.24 -8.03 -7.30
C LEU A 117 16.75 -8.27 -7.56
N VAL A 118 16.39 -8.57 -8.81
CA VAL A 118 15.00 -8.88 -9.20
C VAL A 118 14.57 -10.22 -8.59
N SER A 119 15.44 -11.23 -8.64
CA SER A 119 15.18 -12.54 -8.01
C SER A 119 15.05 -12.42 -6.49
N MET A 120 15.94 -11.65 -5.83
CA MET A 120 15.85 -11.39 -4.39
C MET A 120 14.54 -10.71 -4.01
N THR A 121 14.10 -9.74 -4.82
CA THR A 121 12.81 -9.07 -4.65
C THR A 121 11.65 -10.06 -4.75
N GLY A 122 11.71 -10.98 -5.72
CA GLY A 122 10.75 -12.07 -5.82
C GLY A 122 10.73 -12.99 -4.59
N ALA A 123 11.89 -13.29 -3.99
CA ALA A 123 11.97 -14.06 -2.76
C ALA A 123 11.34 -13.31 -1.57
N GLY A 124 11.56 -12.00 -1.48
CA GLY A 124 10.89 -11.13 -0.51
C GLY A 124 9.38 -11.14 -0.67
N LEU A 125 8.88 -11.09 -1.91
CA LEU A 125 7.46 -11.23 -2.22
C LEU A 125 6.92 -12.59 -1.77
N PHE A 126 7.59 -13.71 -2.10
CA PHE A 126 7.19 -15.04 -1.63
C PHE A 126 6.94 -15.06 -0.12
N PHE A 127 7.89 -14.56 0.67
CA PHE A 127 7.75 -14.48 2.13
C PHE A 127 6.64 -13.53 2.57
N ALA A 128 6.44 -12.40 1.89
CA ALA A 128 5.34 -11.47 2.18
C ALA A 128 3.96 -12.14 1.97
N PHE A 129 3.81 -12.95 0.92
CA PHE A 129 2.59 -13.70 0.63
C PHE A 129 2.27 -14.71 1.74
N VAL A 130 3.22 -15.56 2.14
CA VAL A 130 2.98 -16.52 3.23
C VAL A 130 2.85 -15.84 4.60
N LEU A 131 3.56 -14.74 4.84
CA LEU A 131 3.42 -13.95 6.07
C LEU A 131 2.02 -13.35 6.21
N SER A 132 1.39 -12.92 5.10
CA SER A 132 0.02 -12.37 5.14
C SER A 132 -1.00 -13.36 5.73
N VAL A 133 -0.80 -14.66 5.50
CA VAL A 133 -1.62 -15.74 6.06
C VAL A 133 -1.43 -15.81 7.58
N ASN A 134 -0.19 -15.79 8.05
CA ASN A 134 0.09 -15.82 9.49
C ASN A 134 -0.51 -14.61 10.20
N LEU A 135 -0.31 -13.41 9.65
CA LEU A 135 -0.84 -12.18 10.22
C LEU A 135 -2.38 -12.19 10.22
N GLY A 136 -3.02 -12.62 9.15
CA GLY A 136 -4.49 -12.74 9.07
C GLY A 136 -5.04 -13.73 10.11
N LEU A 137 -4.40 -14.90 10.26
CA LEU A 137 -4.80 -15.90 11.25
C LEU A 137 -4.61 -15.39 12.69
N LEU A 138 -3.47 -14.77 13.00
CA LEU A 138 -3.18 -14.21 14.32
C LEU A 138 -4.14 -13.06 14.68
N GLN A 139 -4.47 -12.21 13.70
CA GLN A 139 -5.44 -11.13 13.86
C GLN A 139 -6.84 -11.69 14.14
N GLY A 140 -7.30 -12.67 13.35
CA GLY A 140 -8.62 -13.30 13.51
C GLY A 140 -8.77 -14.10 14.82
N LEU A 141 -7.71 -14.79 15.25
CA LEU A 141 -7.64 -15.48 16.55
C LEU A 141 -7.48 -14.52 17.74
N ARG A 142 -7.41 -13.20 17.50
CA ARG A 142 -7.19 -12.16 18.50
C ARG A 142 -5.90 -12.36 19.33
N ARG A 143 -4.87 -12.97 18.73
CA ARG A 143 -3.53 -13.14 19.33
C ARG A 143 -2.70 -11.87 19.14
N SER A 144 -3.13 -10.79 19.76
CA SER A 144 -2.60 -9.43 19.53
C SER A 144 -1.10 -9.30 19.78
N SER A 145 -0.52 -10.08 20.70
CA SER A 145 0.92 -10.02 20.98
C SER A 145 1.76 -10.49 19.78
N TYR A 146 1.38 -11.61 19.16
CA TYR A 146 2.10 -12.13 17.98
C TYR A 146 1.79 -11.34 16.72
N PHE A 147 0.55 -10.86 16.55
CA PHE A 147 0.19 -9.95 15.46
C PHE A 147 0.96 -8.63 15.57
N GLY A 148 1.01 -8.04 16.78
CA GLY A 148 1.78 -6.84 17.07
C GLY A 148 3.28 -7.04 16.87
N ALA A 149 3.83 -8.18 17.30
CA ALA A 149 5.23 -8.54 17.03
C ALA A 149 5.51 -8.64 15.51
N GLY A 150 4.60 -9.26 14.74
CA GLY A 150 4.75 -9.37 13.29
C GLY A 150 4.75 -8.01 12.58
N MET A 151 3.81 -7.13 12.94
CA MET A 151 3.72 -5.77 12.38
C MET A 151 4.86 -4.86 12.87
N GLY A 152 5.26 -5.01 14.13
CA GLY A 152 6.23 -4.14 14.79
C GLY A 152 7.68 -4.47 14.49
N PHE A 153 8.03 -5.75 14.31
CA PHE A 153 9.43 -6.16 14.09
C PHE A 153 9.87 -6.13 12.63
N LEU A 154 8.95 -6.10 11.67
CA LEU A 154 9.30 -6.14 10.25
C LEU A 154 10.25 -4.99 9.85
N SER A 155 9.88 -3.74 10.13
CA SER A 155 10.68 -2.58 9.75
C SER A 155 11.98 -2.41 10.58
N PRO A 156 11.99 -2.61 11.91
CA PRO A 156 13.23 -2.62 12.69
C PRO A 156 14.22 -3.70 12.25
N LEU A 157 13.76 -4.93 11.98
CA LEU A 157 14.64 -6.00 11.50
C LEU A 157 15.19 -5.67 10.12
N ARG A 158 14.38 -5.12 9.22
CA ARG A 158 14.85 -4.65 7.92
C ARG A 158 15.90 -3.56 8.05
N LEU A 159 15.69 -2.60 8.96
CA LEU A 159 16.66 -1.55 9.26
C LEU A 159 17.98 -2.14 9.75
N LEU A 160 17.94 -2.99 10.77
CA LEU A 160 19.14 -3.58 11.36
C LEU A 160 19.89 -4.46 10.37
N ALA A 161 19.21 -5.41 9.72
CA ALA A 161 19.82 -6.32 8.77
C ALA A 161 20.31 -5.60 7.52
N GLY A 162 19.52 -4.67 6.97
CA GLY A 162 19.89 -3.90 5.79
C GLY A 162 21.08 -2.98 6.07
N ALA A 163 21.05 -2.22 7.17
CA ALA A 163 22.16 -1.35 7.55
C ALA A 163 23.44 -2.13 7.83
N ALA A 164 23.35 -3.28 8.53
CA ALA A 164 24.52 -4.11 8.80
C ALA A 164 25.16 -4.66 7.51
N LEU A 165 24.36 -5.13 6.55
CA LEU A 165 24.88 -5.66 5.28
C LEU A 165 25.44 -4.54 4.38
N VAL A 166 24.79 -3.38 4.34
CA VAL A 166 25.32 -2.22 3.61
C VAL A 166 26.64 -1.76 4.20
N ALA A 167 26.73 -1.66 5.53
CA ALA A 167 27.96 -1.31 6.24
C ALA A 167 29.08 -2.34 6.03
N SER A 168 28.73 -3.60 5.77
CA SER A 168 29.69 -4.67 5.43
C SER A 168 30.17 -4.64 3.97
N GLY A 169 29.74 -3.65 3.18
CA GLY A 169 30.18 -3.46 1.79
C GLY A 169 29.30 -4.12 0.73
N TYR A 170 28.16 -4.73 1.09
CA TYR A 170 27.26 -5.37 0.12
C TYR A 170 26.37 -4.37 -0.66
N GLY A 171 26.46 -3.06 -0.37
CA GLY A 171 25.74 -2.00 -1.10
C GLY A 171 24.24 -2.27 -1.26
N LEU A 172 23.70 -2.00 -2.44
CA LEU A 172 22.28 -2.20 -2.76
C LEU A 172 21.79 -3.65 -2.50
N ALA A 173 22.61 -4.66 -2.81
CA ALA A 173 22.26 -6.05 -2.56
C ALA A 173 22.09 -6.32 -1.05
N GLY A 174 22.90 -5.68 -0.19
CA GLY A 174 22.76 -5.74 1.26
C GLY A 174 21.43 -5.16 1.75
N ALA A 175 21.00 -4.02 1.19
CA ALA A 175 19.72 -3.41 1.52
C ALA A 175 18.52 -4.31 1.16
N VAL A 176 18.54 -4.92 -0.04
CA VAL A 176 17.51 -5.85 -0.50
C VAL A 176 17.54 -7.15 0.29
N ALA A 177 18.73 -7.69 0.60
CA ALA A 177 18.87 -8.86 1.47
C ALA A 177 18.29 -8.59 2.86
N GLY A 178 18.53 -7.42 3.45
CA GLY A 178 17.94 -7.02 4.72
C GLY A 178 16.41 -7.05 4.71
N LEU A 179 15.79 -6.65 3.60
CA LEU A 179 14.36 -6.80 3.38
C LEU A 179 13.92 -8.26 3.39
N VAL A 180 14.55 -9.11 2.58
CA VAL A 180 14.18 -10.53 2.45
C VAL A 180 14.37 -11.25 3.79
N LEU A 181 15.49 -11.04 4.46
CA LEU A 181 15.81 -11.64 5.76
C LEU A 181 14.81 -11.20 6.83
N SER A 182 14.41 -9.92 6.85
CA SER A 182 13.44 -9.41 7.82
C SER A 182 12.08 -10.08 7.67
N VAL A 183 11.55 -10.16 6.45
CA VAL A 183 10.23 -10.76 6.20
C VAL A 183 10.26 -12.28 6.43
N ALA A 184 11.35 -12.95 6.07
CA ALA A 184 11.54 -14.38 6.32
C ALA A 184 11.60 -14.67 7.83
N PHE A 185 12.36 -13.88 8.59
CA PHE A 185 12.44 -14.02 10.04
C PHE A 185 11.09 -13.79 10.72
N VAL A 186 10.36 -12.74 10.33
CA VAL A 186 9.02 -12.46 10.87
C VAL A 186 8.03 -13.57 10.51
N PHE A 187 8.12 -14.14 9.31
CA PHE A 187 7.34 -15.32 8.95
C PHE A 187 7.63 -16.50 9.88
N LEU A 188 8.90 -16.81 10.14
CA LEU A 188 9.27 -17.88 11.08
C LEU A 188 8.73 -17.61 12.49
N LEU A 189 8.95 -16.40 13.02
CA LEU A 189 8.50 -15.96 14.33
C LEU A 189 6.97 -16.11 14.49
N THR A 190 6.20 -15.69 13.49
CA THR A 190 4.74 -15.76 13.50
C THR A 190 4.20 -17.17 13.24
N THR A 191 5.01 -18.06 12.66
CA THR A 191 4.65 -19.46 12.43
C THR A 191 4.72 -20.29 13.72
N LEU A 192 5.66 -20.00 14.63
CA LEU A 192 5.83 -20.70 15.91
C LEU A 192 4.52 -20.91 16.70
N PRO A 193 3.72 -19.88 17.00
CA PRO A 193 2.45 -20.06 17.73
C PRO A 193 1.37 -20.79 16.91
N LEU A 194 1.57 -20.92 15.58
CA LEU A 194 0.64 -21.53 14.63
C LEU A 194 0.97 -22.97 14.27
N LEU A 195 2.13 -23.50 14.73
CA LEU A 195 2.53 -24.90 14.46
C LEU A 195 1.47 -25.91 14.86
N THR A 196 0.76 -25.66 15.97
CA THR A 196 -0.35 -26.52 16.42
C THR A 196 -1.49 -26.61 15.41
N TYR A 197 -1.77 -25.55 14.65
CA TYR A 197 -2.77 -25.55 13.57
C TYR A 197 -2.22 -26.18 12.28
N LEU A 198 -0.90 -26.16 12.08
CA LEU A 198 -0.27 -26.80 10.94
C LEU A 198 -0.35 -28.33 11.05
N PHE A 199 0.00 -28.88 12.23
CA PHE A 199 0.13 -30.32 12.47
C PHE A 199 -1.15 -31.01 12.95
N ARG A 200 -2.18 -30.29 13.39
CA ARG A 200 -3.46 -30.91 13.78
C ARG A 200 -4.21 -31.43 12.56
N ALA A 201 -4.63 -32.71 12.60
CA ALA A 201 -5.66 -33.20 11.68
C ALA A 201 -6.90 -32.31 11.83
N GLY A 202 -7.37 -31.77 10.71
CA GLY A 202 -8.59 -30.97 10.68
C GLY A 202 -9.56 -31.67 9.76
N ASP A 203 -10.81 -31.81 10.19
CA ASP A 203 -11.87 -32.29 9.32
C ASP A 203 -12.01 -31.36 8.12
N SER A 204 -12.41 -31.94 6.98
CA SER A 204 -12.59 -31.20 5.74
C SER A 204 -13.52 -30.01 5.97
N ALA A 205 -12.97 -28.80 6.06
CA ALA A 205 -13.80 -27.60 6.07
C ALA A 205 -14.68 -27.63 4.81
N PRO A 206 -15.96 -27.22 4.94
CA PRO A 206 -16.77 -26.87 3.78
C PRO A 206 -15.92 -25.98 2.89
N SER A 207 -15.88 -26.29 1.59
CA SER A 207 -15.23 -25.50 0.53
C SER A 207 -15.05 -24.06 0.99
N ALA A 208 -13.83 -23.72 1.40
CA ALA A 208 -13.53 -22.40 1.91
C ALA A 208 -13.83 -21.48 0.73
N ALA A 209 -14.91 -20.71 0.81
CA ALA A 209 -15.20 -19.66 -0.15
C ALA A 209 -13.90 -18.86 -0.28
N ILE A 210 -13.22 -19.07 -1.41
CA ILE A 210 -11.85 -18.64 -1.66
C ILE A 210 -11.86 -17.12 -1.46
N TYR A 211 -11.37 -16.70 -0.29
CA TYR A 211 -11.22 -15.34 0.22
C TYR A 211 -12.22 -14.35 -0.36
N ILE A 212 -13.29 -14.02 0.36
CA ILE A 212 -14.19 -12.91 -0.03
C ILE A 212 -13.49 -11.56 0.24
N CYS A 213 -12.31 -11.35 -0.34
CA CYS A 213 -11.99 -10.04 -0.86
C CYS A 213 -12.75 -9.95 -2.18
N SER A 214 -13.67 -9.00 -2.29
CA SER A 214 -14.42 -8.80 -3.53
C SER A 214 -13.41 -8.67 -4.69
N PRO A 215 -13.57 -9.38 -5.82
CA PRO A 215 -12.71 -9.17 -6.99
C PRO A 215 -12.62 -7.70 -7.40
N ALA A 216 -13.70 -6.95 -7.19
CA ALA A 216 -13.72 -5.50 -7.36
C ALA A 216 -12.78 -4.80 -6.36
N ALA A 217 -12.82 -5.14 -5.07
CA ALA A 217 -11.93 -4.55 -4.06
C ALA A 217 -10.46 -4.82 -4.37
N LEU A 218 -10.13 -6.04 -4.78
CA LEU A 218 -8.78 -6.40 -5.21
C LEU A 218 -8.35 -5.60 -6.45
N ALA A 219 -9.24 -5.45 -7.44
CA ALA A 219 -8.97 -4.66 -8.62
C ALA A 219 -8.75 -3.17 -8.31
N TYR A 220 -9.60 -2.55 -7.47
CA TYR A 220 -9.39 -1.18 -7.01
C TYR A 220 -8.05 -1.02 -6.29
N ALA A 221 -7.71 -1.94 -5.38
CA ALA A 221 -6.44 -1.90 -4.66
C ALA A 221 -5.23 -2.03 -5.61
N LEU A 222 -5.32 -2.90 -6.62
CA LEU A 222 -4.26 -3.09 -7.61
C LEU A 222 -4.08 -1.86 -8.50
N LEU A 223 -5.17 -1.30 -9.03
CA LEU A 223 -5.12 -0.09 -9.86
C LEU A 223 -4.58 1.10 -9.07
N PHE A 224 -4.98 1.25 -7.80
CA PHE A 224 -4.45 2.29 -6.92
C PHE A 224 -2.96 2.09 -6.63
N ALA A 225 -2.51 0.86 -6.38
CA ALA A 225 -1.10 0.55 -6.17
C ALA A 225 -0.25 0.83 -7.42
N VAL A 226 -0.77 0.52 -8.61
CA VAL A 226 -0.14 0.85 -9.89
C VAL A 226 -0.01 2.37 -10.03
N LEU A 227 -1.10 3.13 -9.92
CA LEU A 227 -1.04 4.59 -10.08
C LEU A 227 -0.11 5.27 -9.09
N THR A 228 -0.03 4.77 -7.86
CA THR A 228 0.85 5.35 -6.84
C THR A 228 2.32 4.98 -7.02
N ASN A 229 2.69 3.95 -7.81
CA ASN A 229 4.07 3.47 -7.86
C ASN A 229 4.66 3.30 -9.26
N ILE A 230 3.84 3.38 -10.30
CA ILE A 230 4.28 3.20 -11.69
C ILE A 230 5.17 4.35 -12.15
N ASP A 231 4.96 5.55 -11.60
CA ASP A 231 5.76 6.74 -11.87
C ASP A 231 7.24 6.50 -11.56
N LEU A 232 7.54 5.88 -10.41
CA LEU A 232 8.91 5.61 -10.00
C LEU A 232 9.59 4.56 -10.90
N LEU A 233 8.84 3.57 -11.38
CA LEU A 233 9.35 2.57 -12.33
C LEU A 233 9.68 3.20 -13.68
N MET A 234 8.80 4.07 -14.18
CA MET A 234 9.02 4.80 -15.44
C MET A 234 10.18 5.78 -15.32
N VAL A 235 10.27 6.52 -14.20
CA VAL A 235 11.39 7.44 -13.98
C VAL A 235 12.71 6.68 -13.91
N LYS A 236 12.75 5.53 -13.25
CA LYS A 236 13.97 4.71 -13.19
C LYS A 236 14.40 4.17 -14.57
N HIS A 237 13.44 3.93 -15.47
CA HIS A 237 13.71 3.50 -16.84
C HIS A 237 14.23 4.64 -17.73
N TYR A 238 13.58 5.81 -17.68
CA TYR A 238 13.85 6.90 -18.62
C TYR A 238 14.96 7.87 -18.18
N PHE A 239 15.18 8.04 -16.88
CA PHE A 239 16.10 9.05 -16.36
C PHE A 239 17.45 8.46 -15.95
N PRO A 240 18.52 9.29 -15.96
CA PRO A 240 19.80 8.94 -15.37
C PRO A 240 19.65 8.47 -13.92
N ALA A 241 20.56 7.59 -13.47
CA ALA A 241 20.45 6.96 -12.16
C ALA A 241 20.38 7.98 -11.00
N GLU A 242 21.14 9.07 -11.09
CA GLU A 242 21.15 10.13 -10.07
C GLU A 242 19.80 10.86 -9.98
N GLU A 243 19.23 11.25 -11.11
CA GLU A 243 17.90 11.88 -11.19
C GLU A 243 16.79 10.94 -10.68
N ALA A 244 16.87 9.64 -11.00
CA ALA A 244 15.93 8.65 -10.46
C ALA A 244 16.03 8.55 -8.93
N GLY A 245 17.23 8.73 -8.36
CA GLY A 245 17.44 8.84 -6.92
C GLY A 245 16.80 10.08 -6.29
N LEU A 246 16.99 11.24 -6.93
CA LEU A 246 16.37 12.51 -6.51
C LEU A 246 14.83 12.41 -6.55
N TYR A 247 14.28 11.86 -7.63
CA TYR A 247 12.84 11.63 -7.76
C TYR A 247 12.33 10.64 -6.70
N ALA A 248 13.07 9.57 -6.41
CA ALA A 248 12.71 8.61 -5.37
C ALA A 248 12.56 9.28 -4.00
N ALA A 249 13.51 10.14 -3.62
CA ALA A 249 13.45 10.88 -2.36
C ALA A 249 12.21 11.80 -2.29
N ALA A 250 11.92 12.53 -3.37
CA ALA A 250 10.72 13.37 -3.47
C ALA A 250 9.43 12.54 -3.39
N SER A 251 9.38 11.40 -4.10
CA SER A 251 8.24 10.48 -4.13
C SER A 251 7.94 9.90 -2.75
N ILE A 252 8.96 9.47 -2.00
CA ILE A 252 8.78 8.90 -0.64
C ILE A 252 8.13 9.92 0.30
N LEU A 253 8.60 11.18 0.29
CA LEU A 253 8.03 12.23 1.13
C LEU A 253 6.61 12.60 0.71
N GLY A 254 6.38 12.75 -0.59
CA GLY A 254 5.03 13.01 -1.09
C GLY A 254 4.05 11.88 -0.74
N LYS A 255 4.47 10.62 -0.91
CA LYS A 255 3.69 9.44 -0.52
C LYS A 255 3.39 9.38 0.97
N THR A 256 4.27 9.93 1.82
CA THR A 256 4.01 10.01 3.26
C THR A 256 2.76 10.85 3.54
N VAL A 257 2.58 11.96 2.81
CA VAL A 257 1.34 12.76 2.88
C VAL A 257 0.15 11.94 2.39
N LEU A 258 0.26 11.32 1.21
CA LEU A 258 -0.80 10.46 0.66
C LEU A 258 -1.26 9.40 1.66
N PHE A 259 -0.33 8.67 2.27
CA PHE A 259 -0.66 7.60 3.21
C PHE A 259 -1.25 8.13 4.51
N LEU A 260 -0.74 9.25 5.04
CA LEU A 260 -1.31 9.89 6.22
C LEU A 260 -2.78 10.25 5.99
N LEU A 261 -3.09 10.89 4.87
CA LEU A 261 -4.46 11.25 4.50
C LEU A 261 -5.31 9.99 4.23
N TYR A 262 -4.74 9.00 3.53
CA TYR A 262 -5.42 7.73 3.23
C TYR A 262 -5.85 6.97 4.49
N TYR A 263 -4.96 6.77 5.47
CA TYR A 263 -5.29 6.02 6.68
C TYR A 263 -6.39 6.70 7.50
N MET A 264 -6.35 8.03 7.59
CA MET A 264 -7.39 8.79 8.27
C MET A 264 -8.75 8.66 7.56
N THR A 265 -8.79 8.75 6.23
CA THR A 265 -10.04 8.59 5.48
C THR A 265 -10.62 7.18 5.58
N GLN A 266 -9.78 6.14 5.56
CA GLN A 266 -10.24 4.76 5.72
C GLN A 266 -10.91 4.49 7.07
N SER A 267 -10.52 5.21 8.13
CA SER A 267 -11.20 5.14 9.43
C SER A 267 -12.63 5.71 9.40
N LEU A 268 -12.92 6.61 8.46
CA LEU A 268 -14.24 7.23 8.31
C LEU A 268 -15.22 6.33 7.53
N PHE A 269 -14.72 5.37 6.76
CA PHE A 269 -15.53 4.38 6.05
C PHE A 269 -15.54 3.06 6.84
N PRO A 270 -16.44 2.87 7.82
CA PRO A 270 -16.50 1.61 8.54
C PRO A 270 -16.72 0.45 7.56
N SER A 271 -15.94 -0.63 7.75
CA SER A 271 -15.96 -1.84 6.91
C SER A 271 -17.26 -2.65 6.98
N SER A 272 -18.31 -2.11 7.61
CA SER A 272 -19.64 -2.72 7.66
C SER A 272 -20.38 -2.46 6.35
N MET A 273 -20.13 -3.37 5.40
CA MET A 273 -21.05 -3.76 4.34
C MET A 273 -22.35 -4.33 4.94
N GLU A 274 -23.04 -3.55 5.76
CA GLU A 274 -24.49 -3.63 5.73
C GLU A 274 -24.92 -2.94 4.43
N PRO A 275 -26.07 -3.28 3.83
CA PRO A 275 -26.72 -2.40 2.86
C PRO A 275 -27.00 -1.06 3.56
N GLY A 276 -25.97 -0.21 3.61
CA GLY A 276 -25.92 1.03 4.37
C GLY A 276 -26.63 2.16 3.63
N PRO A 277 -26.70 3.33 4.28
CA PRO A 277 -27.89 4.12 4.48
C PRO A 277 -28.42 4.79 3.20
N GLY A 278 -29.63 5.36 3.25
CA GLY A 278 -30.25 6.07 2.14
C GLY A 278 -29.27 7.02 1.41
N GLY A 279 -29.44 7.18 0.09
CA GLY A 279 -28.43 7.79 -0.80
C GLY A 279 -27.84 9.14 -0.36
N VAL A 280 -28.55 9.90 0.48
CA VAL A 280 -28.10 11.18 1.04
C VAL A 280 -27.01 11.03 2.11
N GLU A 281 -27.08 10.02 2.97
CA GLU A 281 -26.09 9.83 4.03
C GLU A 281 -24.75 9.35 3.47
N ALA A 282 -24.79 8.53 2.42
CA ALA A 282 -23.59 8.12 1.67
C ALA A 282 -22.86 9.33 1.06
N VAL A 283 -23.60 10.27 0.45
CA VAL A 283 -23.00 11.49 -0.12
C VAL A 283 -22.43 12.41 0.99
N LYS A 284 -23.10 12.51 2.14
CA LYS A 284 -22.56 13.24 3.30
C LYS A 284 -21.27 12.61 3.82
N LEU A 285 -21.14 11.28 3.77
CA LEU A 285 -19.91 10.59 4.15
C LEU A 285 -18.76 10.91 3.18
N LEU A 286 -19.05 10.96 1.87
CA LEU A 286 -18.10 11.41 0.85
C LEU A 286 -17.63 12.85 1.12
N ASP A 287 -18.55 13.77 1.46
CA ASP A 287 -18.21 15.15 1.82
C ASP A 287 -17.30 15.24 3.04
N ARG A 288 -17.59 14.45 4.07
CA ARG A 288 -16.73 14.37 5.27
C ARG A 288 -15.34 13.84 4.92
N GLY A 289 -15.26 12.82 4.08
CA GLY A 289 -13.98 12.27 3.60
C GLY A 289 -13.16 13.32 2.83
N LEU A 290 -13.77 14.00 1.86
CA LEU A 290 -13.11 15.06 1.09
C LEU A 290 -12.74 16.28 1.94
N GLY A 291 -13.62 16.68 2.86
CA GLY A 291 -13.35 17.75 3.82
C GLY A 291 -12.18 17.42 4.74
N PHE A 292 -12.07 16.15 5.17
CA PHE A 292 -10.94 15.69 5.98
C PHE A 292 -9.62 15.68 5.20
N VAL A 293 -9.64 15.21 3.95
CA VAL A 293 -8.50 15.29 3.02
C VAL A 293 -8.05 16.73 2.87
N LEU A 294 -8.97 17.66 2.61
CA LEU A 294 -8.67 19.07 2.44
C LEU A 294 -8.09 19.69 3.72
N ALA A 295 -8.72 19.45 4.87
CA ALA A 295 -8.26 19.97 6.16
C ALA A 295 -6.85 19.46 6.51
N THR A 296 -6.58 18.18 6.30
CA THR A 296 -5.27 17.59 6.58
C THR A 296 -4.23 18.07 5.57
N ALA A 297 -4.58 18.19 4.29
CA ALA A 297 -3.71 18.75 3.26
C ALA A 297 -3.31 20.21 3.59
N LEU A 298 -4.24 21.04 4.08
CA LEU A 298 -3.97 22.41 4.51
C LEU A 298 -2.96 22.49 5.67
N ILE A 299 -2.85 21.45 6.49
CA ILE A 299 -1.88 21.37 7.60
C ILE A 299 -0.54 20.82 7.11
N CYS A 300 -0.55 19.73 6.32
CA CYS A 300 0.67 19.00 5.96
C CYS A 300 1.41 19.60 4.76
N LEU A 301 0.71 20.07 3.72
CA LEU A 301 1.32 20.57 2.49
C LEU A 301 2.21 21.81 2.69
N PRO A 302 1.85 22.81 3.53
CA PRO A 302 2.70 23.99 3.71
C PRO A 302 4.14 23.66 4.09
N VAL A 303 4.36 22.63 4.93
CA VAL A 303 5.71 22.21 5.33
C VAL A 303 6.54 21.78 4.12
N LEU A 304 5.97 20.96 3.23
CA LEU A 304 6.66 20.43 2.05
C LEU A 304 6.75 21.45 0.90
N VAL A 305 5.83 22.42 0.84
CA VAL A 305 5.83 23.44 -0.21
C VAL A 305 6.73 24.63 0.15
N LEU A 306 6.75 25.05 1.42
CA LEU A 306 7.52 26.19 1.90
C LEU A 306 8.97 25.80 2.23
N PHE A 307 9.20 24.61 2.79
CA PHE A 307 10.54 24.18 3.25
C PHE A 307 11.04 22.85 2.62
N PRO A 308 10.82 22.56 1.32
CA PRO A 308 11.17 21.26 0.72
C PRO A 308 12.66 20.91 0.81
N ALA A 309 13.54 21.88 0.52
CA ALA A 309 14.99 21.66 0.54
C ALA A 309 15.47 21.27 1.93
N HIS A 310 14.99 21.95 2.98
CA HIS A 310 15.34 21.66 4.37
C HIS A 310 14.85 20.27 4.79
N VAL A 311 13.62 19.89 4.41
CA VAL A 311 13.08 18.56 4.74
C VAL A 311 13.87 17.45 4.04
N LEU A 312 14.20 17.64 2.76
CA LEU A 312 15.02 16.69 1.99
C LEU A 312 16.44 16.56 2.56
N ALA A 313 17.11 17.69 2.82
CA ALA A 313 18.46 17.71 3.39
C ALA A 313 18.50 17.03 4.77
N PHE A 314 17.53 17.35 5.62
CA PHE A 314 17.43 16.78 6.96
C PHE A 314 17.18 15.26 6.94
N LEU A 315 16.26 14.78 6.09
CA LEU A 315 15.89 13.37 6.08
C LEU A 315 16.83 12.50 5.24
N PHE A 316 17.23 12.96 4.06
CA PHE A 316 17.99 12.14 3.12
C PHE A 316 19.45 12.58 2.92
N GLY A 317 19.79 13.82 3.26
CA GLY A 317 21.13 14.41 3.12
C GLY A 317 21.15 15.58 2.14
N GLU A 318 22.14 16.49 2.31
CA GLU A 318 22.30 17.71 1.50
C GLU A 318 22.19 17.51 -0.02
N PRO A 319 22.78 16.46 -0.62
CA PRO A 319 22.69 16.27 -2.07
C PRO A 319 21.25 16.12 -2.60
N PHE A 320 20.33 15.61 -1.77
CA PHE A 320 18.92 15.42 -2.14
C PHE A 320 18.09 16.71 -2.10
N ALA A 321 18.62 17.82 -1.55
CA ALA A 321 17.94 19.11 -1.56
C ALA A 321 17.63 19.61 -2.98
N GLN A 322 18.38 19.14 -3.98
CA GLN A 322 18.16 19.40 -5.41
C GLN A 322 16.78 18.90 -5.89
N ALA A 323 16.20 17.90 -5.24
CA ALA A 323 14.86 17.40 -5.54
C ALA A 323 13.73 18.33 -5.04
N ALA A 324 14.04 19.47 -4.43
CA ALA A 324 13.05 20.37 -3.84
C ALA A 324 11.94 20.82 -4.81
N PRO A 325 12.22 21.23 -6.06
CA PRO A 325 11.16 21.60 -7.01
C PRO A 325 10.21 20.43 -7.31
N VAL A 326 10.76 19.22 -7.44
CA VAL A 326 10.01 17.98 -7.69
C VAL A 326 9.12 17.67 -6.49
N LEU A 327 9.65 17.76 -5.26
CA LEU A 327 8.91 17.51 -4.03
C LEU A 327 7.69 18.44 -3.87
N LYS A 328 7.81 19.73 -4.20
CA LYS A 328 6.68 20.67 -4.12
C LYS A 328 5.49 20.19 -4.96
N LEU A 329 5.77 19.83 -6.21
CA LEU A 329 4.75 19.37 -7.15
C LEU A 329 4.22 17.98 -6.75
N TYR A 330 5.11 17.10 -6.28
CA TYR A 330 4.74 15.74 -5.90
C TYR A 330 3.81 15.75 -4.68
N ALA A 331 4.09 16.61 -3.69
CA ALA A 331 3.23 16.76 -2.51
C ALA A 331 1.80 17.19 -2.91
N LEU A 332 1.67 18.10 -3.88
CA LEU A 332 0.37 18.51 -4.41
C LEU A 332 -0.35 17.36 -5.14
N ALA A 333 0.37 16.64 -6.02
CA ALA A 333 -0.17 15.47 -6.71
C ALA A 333 -0.62 14.38 -5.72
N ALA A 334 0.18 14.11 -4.68
CA ALA A 334 -0.14 13.16 -3.63
C ALA A 334 -1.42 13.52 -2.85
N ALA A 335 -1.71 14.81 -2.65
CA ALA A 335 -2.96 15.26 -2.04
C ALA A 335 -4.18 15.01 -2.95
N LEU A 336 -4.04 15.24 -4.27
CA LEU A 336 -5.08 14.90 -5.25
C LEU A 336 -5.32 13.38 -5.28
N MET A 337 -4.26 12.58 -5.30
CA MET A 337 -4.34 11.13 -5.29
C MET A 337 -4.97 10.59 -3.98
N SER A 338 -4.81 11.29 -2.86
CA SER A 338 -5.57 10.98 -1.64
C SER A 338 -7.08 11.19 -1.83
N ALA A 339 -7.51 12.27 -2.50
CA ALA A 339 -8.92 12.44 -2.86
C ALA A 339 -9.42 11.33 -3.81
N VAL A 340 -8.61 10.89 -4.78
CA VAL A 340 -8.91 9.72 -5.64
C VAL A 340 -9.15 8.46 -4.81
N SER A 341 -8.41 8.27 -3.71
CA SER A 341 -8.61 7.14 -2.80
C SER A 341 -9.99 7.17 -2.12
N VAL A 342 -10.48 8.36 -1.75
CA VAL A 342 -11.82 8.55 -1.17
C VAL A 342 -12.90 8.19 -2.19
N PHE A 343 -12.76 8.66 -3.44
CA PHE A 343 -13.69 8.31 -4.52
C PHE A 343 -13.68 6.81 -4.83
N SER A 344 -12.51 6.18 -4.79
CA SER A 344 -12.34 4.74 -4.99
C SER A 344 -13.05 3.94 -3.90
N GLY A 345 -12.87 4.31 -2.63
CA GLY A 345 -13.56 3.69 -1.49
C GLY A 345 -15.07 3.86 -1.56
N PHE A 346 -15.54 5.07 -1.84
CA PHE A 346 -16.97 5.37 -2.03
C PHE A 346 -17.59 4.55 -3.16
N SER A 347 -16.90 4.49 -4.31
CA SER A 347 -17.39 3.77 -5.49
C SER A 347 -17.39 2.26 -5.29
N LEU A 348 -16.39 1.73 -4.60
CA LEU A 348 -16.33 0.32 -4.22
C LEU A 348 -17.52 -0.06 -3.30
N ALA A 349 -17.78 0.74 -2.26
CA ALA A 349 -18.91 0.52 -1.35
C ALA A 349 -20.27 0.56 -2.07
N ARG A 350 -20.40 1.43 -3.08
CA ARG A 350 -21.62 1.62 -3.88
C ARG A 350 -21.69 0.75 -5.15
N ARG A 351 -20.70 -0.12 -5.40
CA ARG A 351 -20.54 -0.94 -6.63
C ARG A 351 -20.66 -0.13 -7.93
N ARG A 352 -19.99 1.03 -7.99
CA ARG A 352 -20.01 1.96 -9.13
C ARG A 352 -18.80 1.80 -10.06
N GLY A 353 -18.93 2.37 -11.26
CA GLY A 353 -17.96 2.28 -12.35
C GLY A 353 -16.75 3.22 -12.26
N PHE A 354 -16.40 3.79 -11.11
CA PHE A 354 -15.16 4.60 -10.98
C PHE A 354 -13.88 3.78 -11.20
N ILE A 355 -14.01 2.44 -11.19
CA ILE A 355 -12.96 1.53 -11.62
C ILE A 355 -12.53 1.75 -13.08
N PHE A 356 -13.44 2.17 -13.97
CA PHE A 356 -13.14 2.39 -15.38
C PHE A 356 -12.21 3.60 -15.62
N PRO A 357 -12.50 4.82 -15.10
CA PRO A 357 -11.55 5.93 -15.21
C PRO A 357 -10.24 5.62 -14.47
N LEU A 358 -10.28 4.91 -13.34
CA LEU A 358 -9.06 4.47 -12.64
C LEU A 358 -8.20 3.53 -13.50
N ALA A 359 -8.83 2.56 -14.18
CA ALA A 359 -8.14 1.66 -15.11
C ALA A 359 -7.59 2.39 -16.33
N ALA A 360 -8.35 3.35 -16.88
CA ALA A 360 -7.89 4.20 -17.97
C ALA A 360 -6.65 5.02 -17.56
N ALA A 361 -6.64 5.55 -16.33
CA ALA A 361 -5.50 6.27 -15.78
C ALA A 361 -4.25 5.38 -15.66
N CYS A 362 -4.39 4.10 -15.28
CA CYS A 362 -3.26 3.16 -15.23
C CYS A 362 -2.59 2.92 -16.59
N VAL A 363 -3.32 3.10 -17.70
CA VAL A 363 -2.79 3.01 -19.06
C VAL A 363 -2.26 4.37 -19.53
N LEU A 364 -3.01 5.43 -19.24
CA LEU A 364 -2.69 6.79 -19.66
C LEU A 364 -1.40 7.30 -19.01
N LEU A 365 -1.19 7.07 -17.71
CA LEU A 365 -0.03 7.60 -16.99
C LEU A 365 1.30 7.07 -17.56
N PRO A 366 1.53 5.75 -17.71
CA PRO A 366 2.73 5.24 -18.37
C PRO A 366 2.89 5.74 -19.80
N PHE A 367 1.78 5.87 -20.54
CA PHE A 367 1.81 6.43 -21.89
C PHE A 367 2.29 7.88 -21.89
N LEU A 368 1.76 8.73 -21.00
CA LEU A 368 2.21 10.12 -20.86
C LEU A 368 3.68 10.19 -20.46
N LEU A 369 4.11 9.38 -19.49
CA LEU A 369 5.52 9.34 -19.08
C LEU A 369 6.44 8.87 -20.21
N SER A 370 5.98 7.98 -21.10
CA SER A 370 6.74 7.58 -22.30
C SER A 370 6.93 8.71 -23.33
N ARG A 371 6.13 9.78 -23.26
CA ARG A 371 6.20 10.94 -24.17
C ARG A 371 6.75 12.20 -23.51
N PHE A 372 6.53 12.37 -22.22
CA PHE A 372 6.82 13.55 -21.42
C PHE A 372 7.80 13.20 -20.30
N HIS A 373 9.06 12.95 -20.66
CA HIS A 373 10.16 12.60 -19.74
C HIS A 373 11.41 13.47 -19.97
N GLY A 374 11.24 14.69 -20.45
CA GLY A 374 12.35 15.64 -20.63
C GLY A 374 12.87 16.21 -19.31
N SER A 375 12.07 16.14 -18.23
CA SER A 375 12.49 16.54 -16.88
C SER A 375 11.68 15.83 -15.79
N MET A 376 12.26 15.71 -14.58
CA MET A 376 11.56 15.13 -13.43
C MET A 376 10.27 15.89 -13.07
N THR A 377 10.26 17.21 -13.21
CA THR A 377 9.07 18.05 -12.95
C THR A 377 7.96 17.76 -13.95
N GLU A 378 8.30 17.55 -15.22
CA GLU A 378 7.35 17.13 -16.26
C GLU A 378 6.69 15.80 -15.94
N ALA A 379 7.47 14.81 -15.47
CA ALA A 379 6.94 13.52 -15.03
C ALA A 379 5.92 13.67 -13.88
N VAL A 380 6.23 14.51 -12.88
CA VAL A 380 5.30 14.78 -11.77
C VAL A 380 4.07 15.55 -12.24
N MET A 381 4.21 16.50 -13.16
CA MET A 381 3.06 17.23 -13.71
C MET A 381 2.13 16.31 -14.50
N ALA A 382 2.67 15.34 -15.25
CA ALA A 382 1.86 14.31 -15.91
C ALA A 382 1.07 13.48 -14.90
N ALA A 383 1.72 13.01 -13.82
CA ALA A 383 1.05 12.29 -12.74
C ALA A 383 -0.04 13.15 -12.06
N GLY A 384 0.29 14.37 -11.65
CA GLY A 384 -0.65 15.29 -11.03
C GLY A 384 -1.82 15.69 -11.94
N GLY A 385 -1.60 15.78 -13.25
CA GLY A 385 -2.65 16.01 -14.24
C GLY A 385 -3.63 14.85 -14.35
N VAL A 386 -3.12 13.61 -14.32
CA VAL A 386 -3.95 12.38 -14.27
C VAL A 386 -4.76 12.35 -12.98
N ASP A 387 -4.13 12.63 -11.83
CA ASP A 387 -4.81 12.67 -10.54
C ASP A 387 -5.90 13.75 -10.49
N LEU A 388 -5.62 14.94 -11.03
CA LEU A 388 -6.60 16.02 -11.14
C LEU A 388 -7.79 15.60 -11.99
N ALA A 389 -7.56 14.98 -13.16
CA ALA A 389 -8.62 14.49 -14.02
C ALA A 389 -9.49 13.46 -13.30
N LEU A 390 -8.89 12.53 -12.54
CA LEU A 390 -9.62 11.55 -11.74
C LEU A 390 -10.47 12.22 -10.64
N VAL A 391 -9.93 13.24 -9.96
CA VAL A 391 -10.68 14.02 -8.97
C VAL A 391 -11.88 14.72 -9.61
N LEU A 392 -11.70 15.35 -10.78
CA LEU A 392 -12.78 16.02 -11.50
C LEU A 392 -13.87 15.04 -11.94
N ILE A 393 -13.49 13.86 -12.45
CA ILE A 393 -14.43 12.79 -12.80
C ILE A 393 -15.18 12.29 -11.55
N GLY A 394 -14.47 12.13 -10.42
CA GLY A 394 -15.05 11.73 -9.14
C GLY A 394 -16.08 12.75 -8.63
N LEU A 395 -15.72 14.04 -8.66
CA LEU A 395 -16.61 15.14 -8.29
C LEU A 395 -17.84 15.21 -9.19
N PHE A 396 -17.66 15.06 -10.51
CA PHE A 396 -18.77 15.03 -11.46
C PHE A 396 -19.73 13.86 -11.18
N GLY A 397 -19.19 12.66 -10.91
CA GLY A 397 -19.96 11.50 -10.49
C GLY A 397 -20.76 11.76 -9.21
N ALA A 398 -20.13 12.37 -8.21
CA ALA A 398 -20.77 12.72 -6.94
C ALA A 398 -21.88 13.78 -7.10
N MET A 399 -21.68 14.79 -7.96
CA MET A 399 -22.71 15.80 -8.26
C MET A 399 -23.92 15.19 -8.96
N ARG A 400 -23.72 14.26 -9.89
CA ARG A 400 -24.81 13.53 -10.55
C ARG A 400 -25.63 12.73 -9.55
N GLU A 401 -24.99 12.13 -8.55
CA GLU A 401 -25.68 11.42 -7.47
C GLU A 401 -26.53 12.35 -6.61
N ARG A 402 -26.00 13.50 -6.18
CA ARG A 402 -26.79 14.50 -5.44
C ARG A 402 -28.08 14.86 -6.16
N ARG A 403 -27.99 15.14 -7.47
CA ARG A 403 -29.16 15.49 -8.29
C ARG A 403 -30.18 14.38 -8.41
N SER A 404 -29.79 13.11 -8.30
CA SER A 404 -30.73 11.98 -8.34
C SER A 404 -31.50 11.76 -7.02
N PHE A 405 -30.94 12.17 -5.88
CA PHE A 405 -31.56 11.94 -4.57
C PHE A 405 -32.42 13.11 -4.06
N VAL A 406 -32.06 14.34 -4.37
CA VAL A 406 -32.80 15.56 -3.95
C VAL A 406 -34.28 15.55 -4.41
N PRO A 407 -34.64 15.16 -5.65
CA PRO A 407 -36.03 15.13 -6.09
C PRO A 407 -36.82 13.96 -5.46
N ALA A 408 -36.16 12.82 -5.19
CA ALA A 408 -36.82 11.65 -4.63
C ALA A 408 -37.24 11.87 -3.16
N GLN A 409 -36.44 12.60 -2.40
CA GLN A 409 -36.74 12.95 -1.01
C GLN A 409 -37.87 13.99 -0.91
N ALA A 410 -37.84 15.02 -1.76
CA ALA A 410 -38.92 16.02 -1.85
C ALA A 410 -40.26 15.37 -2.25
N LYS A 411 -40.24 14.33 -3.09
CA LYS A 411 -41.43 13.57 -3.48
C LYS A 411 -41.97 12.69 -2.33
N LEU A 412 -41.10 12.14 -1.48
CA LEU A 412 -41.50 11.34 -0.31
C LEU A 412 -42.05 12.23 0.83
N GLU A 413 -41.40 13.37 1.10
CA GLU A 413 -41.86 14.33 2.11
C GLU A 413 -43.19 15.00 1.70
N GLY A 414 -43.38 15.27 0.40
CA GLY A 414 -44.66 15.78 -0.12
C GLY A 414 -45.82 14.78 -0.13
N ILE A 415 -45.53 13.47 -0.02
CA ILE A 415 -46.55 12.41 0.12
C ILE A 415 -46.87 12.14 1.59
N ALA A 416 -45.90 12.26 2.50
CA ALA A 416 -46.12 12.09 3.94
C ALA A 416 -46.82 13.31 4.60
N GLY A 417 -46.83 14.47 3.92
CA GLY A 417 -47.52 15.69 4.37
C GLY A 417 -48.95 15.86 3.83
N ARG A 418 -49.51 14.85 3.15
CA ARG A 418 -50.93 14.79 2.74
C ARG A 418 -51.59 13.62 3.44
#